data_AF-H1RZA7-F1
#
_entry.id   AF-H1RZA7-F1
#
_cell.length_a   1.000
_cell.length_b   1.000
_cell.length_c   1.000
_cell.angle_alpha   90.00
_cell.angle_beta   90.00
_cell.angle_gamma   90.00
#
_symmetry.space_group_name_H-M   'P 1'
#
loop_
_entity.id
_entity.type
_entity.pdbx_description
1 polymer ?
#
loop_
_entity_poly.entity_id
_entity_poly.type
_entity_poly.pdbx_seq_one_letter_code
_entity_poly.pdbx_strand_id
1 'polypeptide(L)' 'MGKRGSCSFNLAEFRQIQKKPHIELRANDGSACKLMIWQDPRRVTLAHANCEARCSPGIYEEAWPVMFEPGSGACAQTR' A
#
# COMPACT_ATOMS: atom_id res chain seq x y z
N MET A 1 -21.18 -4.51 7.03
CA MET A 1 -20.77 -4.26 5.63
C MET A 1 -19.95 -2.99 5.63
N GLY A 2 -18.62 -3.10 5.72
CA GLY A 2 -17.73 -1.94 5.77
C GLY A 2 -17.83 -1.11 4.50
N LYS A 3 -17.55 0.18 4.59
CA LYS A 3 -17.57 1.08 3.42
C LYS A 3 -16.51 0.58 2.43
N ARG A 4 -16.94 0.32 1.20
CA ARG A 4 -16.00 -0.03 0.11
C ARG A 4 -15.25 1.23 -0.27
N GLY A 5 -13.93 1.14 -0.33
CA GLY A 5 -13.10 2.19 -0.86
C GLY A 5 -11.85 1.61 -1.51
N SER A 6 -11.10 2.45 -2.18
CA SER A 6 -9.87 2.08 -2.86
C SER A 6 -8.79 3.13 -2.63
N CYS A 7 -7.55 2.68 -2.51
CA CYS A 7 -6.38 3.55 -2.59
C CYS A 7 -5.65 3.25 -3.91
N SER A 8 -5.19 4.29 -4.60
CA SER A 8 -4.44 4.15 -5.85
C SER A 8 -3.02 4.68 -5.69
N PHE A 9 -2.04 3.89 -6.14
CA PHE A 9 -0.63 4.22 -6.03
C PHE A 9 0.05 4.00 -7.38
N ASN A 10 0.57 5.08 -7.98
CA ASN A 10 1.37 5.00 -9.20
C ASN A 10 2.86 4.98 -8.84
N LEU A 11 3.56 3.89 -9.14
CA LEU A 11 4.98 3.73 -8.80
C LEU A 11 5.87 4.89 -9.29
N ALA A 12 5.54 5.53 -10.41
CA ALA A 12 6.30 6.67 -10.94
C ALA A 12 6.30 7.89 -10.00
N GLU A 13 5.32 7.99 -9.10
CA GLU A 13 5.20 9.07 -8.12
C GLU A 13 6.00 8.81 -6.84
N PHE A 14 6.65 7.65 -6.74
CA PHE A 14 7.39 7.24 -5.55
C PHE A 14 8.86 6.99 -5.88
N ARG A 15 9.70 7.13 -4.85
CA ARG A 15 11.09 6.70 -4.89
C ARG A 15 11.40 5.75 -3.75
N GLN A 16 12.18 4.72 -4.03
CA GLN A 16 12.64 3.80 -3.00
C GLN A 16 13.66 4.49 -2.11
N ILE A 17 13.44 4.45 -0.80
CA ILE A 17 14.33 5.05 0.22
C ILE A 17 14.93 4.00 1.16
N GLN A 18 14.38 2.79 1.19
CA GLN A 18 14.88 1.69 2.01
C GLN A 18 14.75 0.35 1.25
N LYS A 19 15.67 -0.57 1.52
CA LYS A 19 15.64 -1.94 0.97
C LYS A 19 15.49 -3.03 2.04
N LYS A 20 15.96 -2.80 3.27
CA LYS A 20 15.91 -3.75 4.39
C LYS A 20 15.53 -3.02 5.68
N PRO A 21 14.78 -3.66 6.62
CA PRO A 21 14.29 -5.05 6.58
C PRO A 21 13.14 -5.28 5.59
N HIS A 22 12.54 -4.21 5.07
CA HIS A 22 11.54 -4.21 4.00
C HIS A 22 11.80 -3.05 3.03
N ILE A 23 11.16 -3.08 1.86
CA ILE A 23 11.25 -1.99 0.89
C ILE A 23 10.35 -0.85 1.36
N GLU A 24 10.89 0.37 1.41
CA GLU A 24 10.10 1.58 1.67
C GLU A 24 10.15 2.50 0.46
N LEU A 25 8.99 2.89 -0.04
CA LEU A 25 8.83 3.89 -1.09
C LEU A 25 8.21 5.15 -0.48
N ARG A 26 8.73 6.32 -0.85
CA ARG A 26 8.22 7.62 -0.41
C ARG A 26 7.74 8.44 -1.61
N ALA A 27 6.57 9.06 -1.47
CA ALA A 27 6.02 9.94 -2.48
C ALA A 27 6.92 11.14 -2.79
N ASN A 28 6.91 11.57 -4.06
CA ASN A 28 7.73 12.67 -4.56
C ASN A 28 7.07 14.06 -4.44
N ASP A 29 5.80 14.11 -4.06
CA ASP A 29 4.93 15.29 -4.03
C ASP A 29 4.94 16.07 -2.69
N GLY A 30 5.73 15.63 -1.71
CA GLY A 30 5.80 16.26 -0.39
C GLY A 30 4.72 15.79 0.61
N SER A 31 3.79 14.91 0.22
CA SER A 31 2.70 14.40 1.08
C SER A 31 3.14 13.53 2.27
N ALA A 32 4.43 13.19 2.37
CA ALA A 32 4.96 12.21 3.31
C ALA A 32 4.32 10.80 3.22
N CYS A 33 3.55 10.51 2.17
CA CYS A 33 2.98 9.18 1.91
C CYS A 33 4.10 8.15 1.71
N LYS A 34 3.98 7.05 2.44
CA LYS A 34 4.92 5.95 2.44
C LYS A 34 4.22 4.64 2.11
N LEU A 35 4.89 3.82 1.32
CA LEU A 35 4.53 2.44 1.04
C LEU A 35 5.60 1.52 1.60
N MET A 36 5.19 0.54 2.40
CA MET A 36 6.07 -0.46 3.00
C MET A 36 5.73 -1.82 2.39
N ILE A 37 6.71 -2.47 1.78
CA ILE A 37 6.53 -3.70 1.01
C ILE A 37 7.39 -4.81 1.61
N TRP A 38 6.72 -5.87 2.07
CA TRP A 38 7.35 -7.13 2.48
C TRP A 38 7.06 -8.18 1.42
N GLN A 39 8.10 -8.91 1.03
CA GLN A 39 7.98 -10.02 0.10
C GLN A 39 8.48 -11.28 0.80
N ASP A 40 7.64 -12.29 0.87
CA ASP A 40 8.06 -13.66 1.10
C ASP A 40 7.72 -14.51 -0.14
N PRO A 41 8.24 -15.75 -0.28
CA PRO A 41 8.01 -16.55 -1.48
C PRO A 41 6.52 -16.83 -1.82
N ARG A 42 5.60 -16.59 -0.87
CA ARG A 42 4.17 -16.93 -0.99
C ARG A 42 3.28 -15.70 -1.02
N ARG A 43 3.72 -14.53 -0.52
CA ARG A 43 2.88 -13.34 -0.41
C ARG A 43 3.67 -12.04 -0.54
N VAL A 44 2.99 -11.01 -1.04
CA VAL A 44 3.43 -9.63 -0.95
C VAL A 44 2.48 -8.89 -0.02
N THR A 45 3.05 -8.27 1.02
CA THR A 45 2.31 -7.40 1.93
C THR A 45 2.65 -5.96 1.61
N LEU A 46 1.64 -5.13 1.39
CA LEU A 46 1.79 -3.69 1.21
C LEU A 46 1.04 -2.98 2.33
N ALA A 47 1.75 -2.20 3.13
CA ALA A 47 1.16 -1.27 4.06
C ALA A 47 1.43 0.17 3.60
N HIS A 48 0.58 1.10 4.02
CA HIS A 48 0.72 2.51 3.70
C HIS A 48 0.62 3.39 4.95
N ALA A 49 1.27 4.55 4.94
CA ALA A 49 1.19 5.55 5.99
C ALA A 49 1.12 6.96 5.37
N ASN A 50 0.27 7.84 5.91
CA ASN A 50 0.05 9.22 5.45
C ASN A 50 -0.38 9.31 3.97
N CYS A 51 -1.29 8.44 3.53
CA CYS A 51 -1.74 8.36 2.14
C CYS A 51 -3.23 8.66 1.95
N GLU A 52 -3.84 9.39 2.89
CA GLU A 52 -5.25 9.80 2.93
C GLU A 52 -5.73 10.36 1.58
N ALA A 53 -4.93 11.27 1.01
CA ALA A 53 -5.23 11.94 -0.26
C ALA A 53 -5.26 10.99 -1.48
N ARG A 54 -4.74 9.77 -1.34
CA ARG A 54 -4.72 8.74 -2.39
C ARG A 54 -5.82 7.69 -2.24
N CYS A 55 -6.66 7.82 -1.22
CA CYS A 55 -7.74 6.91 -0.92
C CYS A 55 -9.10 7.61 -1.08
N SER A 56 -10.14 6.85 -1.45
CA SER A 56 -11.50 7.39 -1.48
C SER A 56 -11.94 7.87 -0.07
N PRO A 57 -12.75 8.93 0.07
CA PRO A 57 -13.17 9.43 1.37
C PRO A 57 -13.88 8.34 2.23
N GLY A 58 -13.60 8.32 3.54
CA GLY A 58 -14.31 7.47 4.50
C GLY A 58 -13.79 6.05 4.70
N ILE A 59 -12.62 5.68 4.14
CA ILE A 59 -11.90 4.42 4.43
C ILE A 59 -10.65 4.61 5.32
N TYR A 60 -10.18 5.84 5.52
CA TYR A 60 -8.92 6.07 6.23
C TYR A 60 -8.94 5.60 7.70
N GLU A 61 -10.09 5.74 8.38
CA GLU A 61 -10.24 5.33 9.78
C GLU A 61 -10.28 3.78 9.96
N GLU A 62 -10.41 3.01 8.88
CA GLU A 62 -10.52 1.54 8.87
C GLU A 62 -9.50 0.84 7.95
N ALA A 63 -8.46 1.56 7.47
CA ALA A 63 -7.50 1.01 6.52
C ALA A 63 -6.50 0.06 7.19
N TRP A 64 -6.89 -1.20 7.35
CA TRP A 64 -6.01 -2.29 7.75
C TRP A 64 -4.96 -2.60 6.65
N PRO A 65 -3.78 -3.15 6.99
CA PRO A 65 -2.81 -3.60 6.00
C PRO A 65 -3.45 -4.54 4.97
N VAL A 66 -3.28 -4.22 3.69
CA VAL A 66 -3.87 -5.00 2.59
C VAL A 66 -2.85 -6.00 2.06
N MET A 67 -3.25 -7.27 1.97
CA MET A 67 -2.43 -8.34 1.39
C MET A 67 -2.68 -8.44 -0.12
N PHE A 68 -1.65 -8.75 -0.91
CA PHE A 68 -1.75 -8.85 -2.37
C PHE A 68 -1.18 -10.18 -2.88
N GLU A 69 -1.78 -10.71 -3.95
CA GLU A 69 -1.26 -11.86 -4.70
C GLU A 69 -0.04 -11.43 -5.55
N PRO A 70 1.14 -12.06 -5.39
CA PRO A 70 2.37 -11.62 -6.05
C PRO A 70 2.31 -11.65 -7.59
N GLY A 71 1.56 -12.61 -8.16
CA GLY A 71 1.51 -12.81 -9.61
C GLY A 71 0.58 -11.86 -10.36
N SER A 72 -0.47 -11.36 -9.70
CA SER A 72 -1.50 -10.51 -10.32
C SER A 72 -1.55 -9.10 -9.76
N GLY A 73 -1.00 -8.86 -8.56
CA GLY A 73 -1.15 -7.59 -7.84
C GLY A 73 -2.59 -7.33 -7.37
N ALA A 74 -3.49 -8.31 -7.46
CA ALA A 74 -4.85 -8.20 -6.92
C ALA A 74 -4.84 -8.36 -5.40
N CYS A 75 -5.87 -7.84 -4.71
CA CYS A 75 -6.06 -8.09 -3.28
C CYS A 75 -6.10 -9.60 -3.01
N ALA A 76 -5.34 -10.06 -2.02
CA ALA A 76 -5.29 -11.46 -1.62
C ALA A 76 -6.67 -11.89 -1.12
N GLN A 77 -7.17 -13.00 -1.66
CA GLN A 77 -8.46 -13.53 -1.29
C GLN A 77 -8.32 -14.32 0.02
N THR A 78 -8.87 -13.78 1.12
CA THR A 78 -8.99 -14.54 2.38
C THR A 78 -10.04 -15.63 2.18
N ARG A 79 -9.59 -16.88 2.06
CA ARG A 79 -10.46 -18.06 2.20
C ARG A 79 -10.72 -18.36 3.66
#